data_AF-A0A9D6RL45-F1
#
_entry.id   AF-A0A9D6RL45-F1
#
_cell.length_a   1.000
_cell.length_b   1.000
_cell.length_c   1.000
_cell.angle_alpha   90.00
_cell.angle_beta   90.00
_cell.angle_gamma   90.00
#
_symmetry.space_group_name_H-M   'P 1'
#
loop_
_entity.id
_entity.type
_entity.pdbx_description
1 polymer ?
#
loop_
_entity_poly.entity_id
_entity_poly.type
_entity_poly.pdbx_seq_one_letter_code
_entity_poly.pdbx_strand_id
1 'polypeptide(L)'
;MSDLRLFYQVDFECYLSMPNGGRSAETRSRTWFFEVPEARTGRDDWNELLQRIFYDLNVVLRRSEPGEGSWIALEDFRTTSIDPAEVLSWVGRPRHTYPWIEAENSRIWEPSVCFFVDDFGRYDVMTADDFTELILYRTLRAGALDTQGFVHYLNGYARRNVGQIVYDAREERFGNLIVVRELQGVYRKEPGSQPWTSGPVDPGLLS
;
A
#
# COMPACT_ATOMS: atom_id res chain seq x y z
N MET A 1 0.48 -16.22 18.39
CA MET A 1 0.06 -15.92 17.01
C MET A 1 1.33 -15.58 16.26
N SER A 2 1.55 -16.12 15.06
CA SER A 2 2.77 -15.80 14.31
C SER A 2 2.74 -14.33 13.89
N ASP A 3 3.75 -13.58 14.31
CA ASP A 3 4.02 -12.20 13.85
C ASP A 3 4.59 -12.19 12.41
N LEU A 4 4.30 -13.22 11.60
CA LEU A 4 4.88 -13.33 10.26
C LEU A 4 4.19 -12.33 9.34
N ARG A 5 5.00 -11.39 8.86
CA ARG A 5 4.59 -10.31 7.97
C ARG A 5 5.30 -10.50 6.65
N LEU A 6 4.54 -10.36 5.57
CA LEU A 6 5.01 -10.60 4.21
C LEU A 6 4.83 -9.34 3.38
N PHE A 7 5.77 -9.13 2.47
CA PHE A 7 5.73 -8.01 1.54
C PHE A 7 5.22 -8.48 0.19
N TYR A 8 4.34 -7.70 -0.43
CA TYR A 8 3.74 -8.01 -1.71
C TYR A 8 3.74 -6.80 -2.64
N GLN A 9 3.98 -7.08 -3.91
CA GLN A 9 3.58 -6.28 -5.04
C GLN A 9 2.21 -6.77 -5.52
N VAL A 10 1.31 -5.83 -5.77
CA VAL A 10 -0.01 -6.10 -6.34
C VAL A 10 -0.14 -5.30 -7.63
N ASP A 11 -0.12 -6.02 -8.75
CA ASP A 11 -0.40 -5.46 -10.06
C ASP A 11 -1.89 -5.63 -10.33
N PHE A 12 -2.59 -4.57 -10.70
CA PHE A 12 -4.03 -4.61 -10.93
C PHE A 12 -4.45 -3.79 -12.14
N GLU A 13 -5.60 -4.16 -12.67
CA GLU A 13 -6.27 -3.52 -13.78
C GLU A 13 -7.54 -2.83 -13.28
N CYS A 14 -7.76 -1.60 -13.73
CA CYS A 14 -8.96 -0.85 -13.39
C CYS A 14 -9.52 -0.06 -14.57
N TYR A 15 -10.83 0.15 -14.55
CA TYR A 15 -11.56 0.94 -15.55
C TYR A 15 -12.50 1.94 -14.85
N LEU A 16 -13.06 2.89 -15.61
CA LEU A 16 -14.12 3.77 -15.12
C LEU A 16 -15.48 3.11 -15.35
N SER A 17 -16.20 2.82 -14.28
CA SER A 17 -17.59 2.37 -14.32
C SER A 17 -18.51 3.59 -14.37
N MET A 18 -19.49 3.57 -15.27
CA MET A 18 -20.41 4.67 -15.53
C MET A 18 -21.76 4.44 -14.82
N PRO A 19 -22.49 5.49 -14.44
CA PRO A 19 -23.81 5.35 -13.78
C PRO A 19 -24.84 4.54 -14.56
N ASN A 20 -24.73 4.51 -15.89
CA ASN A 20 -25.65 3.78 -16.77
C ASN A 20 -25.29 2.29 -16.93
N GLY A 21 -24.33 1.77 -16.13
CA GLY A 21 -23.83 0.40 -16.24
C GLY A 21 -22.81 0.20 -17.36
N GLY A 22 -22.42 1.26 -18.07
CA GLY A 22 -21.33 1.22 -19.04
C GLY A 22 -19.95 1.22 -18.36
N ARG A 23 -18.90 0.93 -19.14
CA ARG A 23 -17.51 1.08 -18.71
C ARG A 23 -16.69 1.87 -19.73
N SER A 24 -15.61 2.51 -19.29
CA SER A 24 -14.62 3.09 -20.20
C SER A 24 -14.04 2.02 -21.11
N ALA A 25 -13.69 2.41 -22.34
CA ALA A 25 -13.00 1.51 -23.27
C ALA A 25 -11.57 1.18 -22.83
N GLU A 26 -10.94 2.10 -22.10
CA GLU A 26 -9.60 1.91 -21.55
C GLU A 26 -9.65 1.22 -20.20
N THR A 27 -8.81 0.18 -20.07
CA THR A 27 -8.36 -0.40 -18.80
C THR A 27 -6.95 0.12 -18.52
N ARG A 28 -6.69 0.51 -17.27
CA ARG A 28 -5.40 1.04 -16.82
C ARG A 28 -4.76 0.05 -15.87
N SER A 29 -3.49 -0.28 -16.11
CA SER A 29 -2.68 -1.08 -15.21
C SER A 29 -1.98 -0.19 -14.17
N ARG A 30 -1.90 -0.70 -12.95
CA ARG A 30 -1.30 -0.04 -11.79
C ARG A 30 -0.63 -1.07 -10.89
N THR A 31 0.25 -0.58 -10.03
CA THR A 31 1.00 -1.40 -9.09
C THR A 31 1.00 -0.74 -7.71
N TRP A 32 0.62 -1.51 -6.69
CA TRP A 32 0.68 -1.15 -5.28
C TRP A 32 1.57 -2.13 -4.50
N PHE A 33 2.02 -1.71 -3.33
CA PHE A 33 2.96 -2.41 -2.47
C PHE A 33 2.42 -2.50 -1.05
N PHE A 34 2.55 -3.66 -0.43
CA PHE A 34 1.90 -3.96 0.83
C PHE A 34 2.83 -4.71 1.79
N GLU A 35 2.74 -4.38 3.08
CA GLU A 35 3.04 -5.33 4.15
C GLU A 35 1.71 -5.89 4.67
N VAL A 36 1.55 -7.21 4.67
CA VAL A 36 0.36 -7.92 5.15
C VAL A 36 0.71 -9.01 6.16
N PRO A 37 -0.19 -9.33 7.11
CA PRO A 37 -0.09 -10.56 7.88
C PRO A 37 -0.18 -11.78 6.97
N GLU A 38 0.64 -12.81 7.20
CA GLU A 38 0.61 -14.07 6.45
C GLU A 38 -0.81 -14.67 6.37
N ALA A 39 -1.57 -14.57 7.46
CA ALA A 39 -2.94 -15.07 7.56
C ALA A 39 -3.96 -14.37 6.65
N ARG A 40 -3.57 -13.31 5.93
CA ARG A 40 -4.44 -12.50 5.05
C ARG A 40 -3.95 -12.45 3.60
N THR A 41 -3.29 -13.52 3.17
CA THR A 41 -2.69 -13.61 1.83
C THR A 41 -3.54 -14.43 0.85
N GLY A 42 -4.72 -14.89 1.27
CA GLY A 42 -5.67 -15.60 0.41
C GLY A 42 -6.22 -14.70 -0.69
N ARG A 43 -6.66 -15.32 -1.80
CA ARG A 43 -7.25 -14.58 -2.93
C ARG A 43 -8.45 -13.73 -2.51
N ASP A 44 -9.31 -14.28 -1.63
CA ASP A 44 -10.48 -13.57 -1.13
C ASP A 44 -10.12 -12.42 -0.20
N ASP A 45 -9.09 -12.58 0.64
CA ASP A 45 -8.58 -11.50 1.50
C ASP A 45 -8.08 -10.32 0.66
N TRP A 46 -7.33 -10.61 -0.41
CA TRP A 46 -6.85 -9.59 -1.33
C TRP A 46 -7.99 -8.92 -2.10
N ASN A 47 -8.94 -9.71 -2.60
CA ASN A 47 -10.09 -9.15 -3.30
C ASN A 47 -10.90 -8.23 -2.37
N GLU A 48 -11.16 -8.64 -1.14
CA GLU A 48 -11.81 -7.80 -0.13
C GLU A 48 -11.05 -6.50 0.10
N LEU A 49 -9.76 -6.60 0.41
CA LEU A 49 -8.90 -5.46 0.74
C LEU A 49 -8.85 -4.46 -0.41
N LEU A 50 -8.63 -4.93 -1.64
CA LEU A 50 -8.52 -4.05 -2.81
C LEU A 50 -9.85 -3.37 -3.12
N GLN A 51 -10.97 -4.11 -3.10
CA GLN A 51 -12.30 -3.51 -3.30
C GLN A 51 -12.59 -2.44 -2.25
N ARG A 52 -12.14 -2.66 -1.01
CA ARG A 52 -12.30 -1.72 0.09
C ARG A 52 -11.47 -0.46 -0.08
N ILE A 53 -10.20 -0.60 -0.46
CA ILE A 53 -9.34 0.53 -0.79
C ILE A 53 -9.97 1.33 -1.93
N PHE A 54 -10.36 0.68 -3.05
CA PHE A 54 -11.01 1.36 -4.17
C PHE A 54 -12.28 2.11 -3.75
N TYR A 55 -13.11 1.51 -2.88
CA TYR A 55 -14.29 2.18 -2.35
C TYR A 55 -13.92 3.48 -1.63
N ASP A 56 -12.98 3.42 -0.69
CA ASP A 56 -12.56 4.58 0.08
C ASP A 56 -11.97 5.67 -0.81
N LEU A 57 -11.24 5.29 -1.86
CA LEU A 57 -10.71 6.19 -2.89
C LEU A 57 -11.82 6.88 -3.68
N ASN A 58 -12.81 6.12 -4.15
CA ASN A 58 -13.95 6.67 -4.88
C ASN A 58 -14.77 7.63 -4.01
N VAL A 59 -14.93 7.35 -2.70
CA VAL A 59 -15.58 8.29 -1.76
C VAL A 59 -14.82 9.61 -1.69
N VAL A 60 -13.48 9.58 -1.61
CA VAL A 60 -12.67 10.79 -1.58
C VAL A 60 -12.76 11.56 -2.90
N LEU A 61 -12.63 10.87 -4.04
CA LEU A 61 -12.73 11.48 -5.37
C LEU A 61 -14.09 12.12 -5.61
N ARG A 62 -15.17 11.46 -5.20
CA ARG A 62 -16.53 11.99 -5.30
C ARG A 62 -16.74 13.25 -4.45
N ARG A 63 -16.12 13.33 -3.27
CA ARG A 63 -16.19 14.53 -2.44
C ARG A 63 -15.45 15.71 -3.09
N SER A 64 -14.35 15.46 -3.81
CA SER A 64 -13.65 16.50 -4.57
C SER A 64 -14.37 16.88 -5.86
N GLU A 65 -15.08 15.94 -6.49
CA GLU A 65 -15.80 16.14 -7.75
C GLU A 65 -17.25 15.63 -7.67
N PRO A 66 -18.16 16.34 -6.96
CA PRO A 66 -19.54 15.87 -6.74
C PRO A 66 -20.40 15.76 -8.01
N GLY A 67 -19.93 16.30 -9.14
CA GLY A 67 -20.58 16.17 -10.44
C GLY A 67 -20.21 14.88 -11.19
N GLU A 68 -19.09 14.24 -10.85
CA GLU A 68 -18.55 13.09 -11.58
C GLU A 68 -19.22 11.79 -11.10
N GLY A 69 -20.10 11.24 -11.93
CA GLY A 69 -20.88 10.05 -11.59
C GLY A 69 -20.14 8.73 -11.79
N SER A 70 -19.02 8.74 -12.50
CA SER A 70 -18.20 7.53 -12.69
C SER A 70 -17.36 7.21 -11.46
N TRP A 71 -16.96 5.94 -11.35
CA TRP A 71 -16.04 5.49 -10.30
C TRP A 71 -15.02 4.52 -10.86
N ILE A 72 -13.86 4.45 -10.20
CA ILE A 72 -12.80 3.52 -10.57
C ILE A 72 -13.20 2.13 -10.07
N ALA A 73 -13.25 1.15 -10.97
CA ALA A 73 -13.58 -0.23 -10.65
C ALA A 73 -12.38 -1.14 -10.89
N LEU A 74 -12.11 -2.02 -9.93
CA LEU A 74 -11.14 -3.10 -10.06
C LEU A 74 -11.66 -4.18 -11.03
N GLU A 75 -10.86 -4.53 -12.04
CA GLU A 75 -11.17 -5.58 -13.02
C GLU A 75 -10.53 -6.92 -12.63
N ASP A 76 -9.21 -6.92 -12.48
CA ASP A 76 -8.44 -8.08 -12.01
C ASP A 76 -7.16 -7.61 -11.30
N PHE A 77 -6.51 -8.54 -10.60
CA PHE A 77 -5.23 -8.31 -9.94
C PHE A 77 -4.38 -9.56 -9.86
N ARG A 78 -3.09 -9.37 -9.66
CA ARG A 78 -2.10 -10.40 -9.36
C ARG A 78 -1.23 -9.95 -8.20
N THR A 79 -0.92 -10.88 -7.32
CA THR A 79 -0.01 -10.65 -6.19
C THR A 79 1.31 -11.38 -6.41
N THR A 80 2.42 -10.70 -6.18
CA THR A 80 3.78 -11.26 -6.22
C THR A 80 4.47 -10.95 -4.91
N SER A 81 5.03 -11.96 -4.24
CA SER A 81 5.77 -11.73 -2.99
C SER A 81 7.08 -11.01 -3.28
N ILE A 82 7.43 -10.07 -2.40
CA ILE A 82 8.71 -9.36 -2.42
C ILE A 82 9.61 -10.02 -1.38
N ASP A 83 10.77 -10.49 -1.81
CA ASP A 83 11.78 -11.05 -0.91
C ASP A 83 12.61 -9.91 -0.28
N PRO A 84 12.55 -9.71 1.05
CA PRO A 84 13.38 -8.72 1.72
C PRO A 84 14.88 -8.95 1.49
N ALA A 85 15.34 -10.20 1.33
CA ALA A 85 16.76 -10.48 1.05
C ALA A 85 17.18 -9.94 -0.32
N GLU A 86 16.30 -10.03 -1.32
CA GLU A 86 16.52 -9.40 -2.62
C GLU A 86 16.63 -7.88 -2.47
N VAL A 87 15.72 -7.27 -1.71
CA VAL A 87 15.74 -5.82 -1.46
C VAL A 87 17.04 -5.40 -0.79
N LEU A 88 17.52 -6.15 0.21
CA LEU A 88 18.79 -5.86 0.88
C LEU A 88 20.00 -5.89 -0.07
N SER A 89 19.93 -6.67 -1.16
CA SER A 89 20.96 -6.68 -2.20
C SER A 89 20.99 -5.42 -3.08
N TRP A 90 19.97 -4.55 -2.98
CA TRP A 90 19.86 -3.31 -3.76
C TRP A 90 20.63 -2.13 -3.15
N VAL A 91 21.44 -2.37 -2.13
CA VAL A 91 22.30 -1.33 -1.55
C VAL A 91 23.12 -0.62 -2.64
N GLY A 92 23.11 0.71 -2.60
CA GLY A 92 23.81 1.56 -3.57
C GLY A 92 23.12 1.72 -4.93
N ARG A 93 22.02 0.98 -5.21
CA ARG A 93 21.18 1.26 -6.39
C ARG A 93 20.58 2.67 -6.29
N PRO A 94 20.38 3.38 -7.42
CA PRO A 94 19.72 4.68 -7.38
C PRO A 94 18.31 4.57 -6.80
N ARG A 95 17.95 5.44 -5.84
CA ARG A 95 16.64 5.41 -5.17
C ARG A 95 15.44 5.34 -6.12
N HIS A 96 15.50 6.01 -7.26
CA HIS A 96 14.42 6.03 -8.25
C HIS A 96 14.22 4.70 -9.00
N THR A 97 15.12 3.73 -8.85
CA THR A 97 14.97 2.39 -9.48
C THR A 97 14.26 1.39 -8.57
N TYR A 98 13.80 1.82 -7.39
CA TYR A 98 13.03 0.97 -6.50
C TYR A 98 11.58 0.93 -7.01
N PRO A 99 10.95 -0.26 -7.16
CA PRO A 99 9.64 -0.37 -7.79
C PRO A 99 8.56 0.50 -7.14
N TRP A 100 8.54 0.57 -5.80
CA TRP A 100 7.58 1.41 -5.07
C TRP A 100 7.86 2.91 -5.20
N ILE A 101 9.12 3.33 -5.41
CA ILE A 101 9.48 4.72 -5.69
C ILE A 101 9.05 5.11 -7.10
N GLU A 102 9.25 4.23 -8.08
CA GLU A 102 8.81 4.43 -9.46
C GLU A 102 7.28 4.52 -9.57
N ALA A 103 6.57 3.62 -8.88
CA ALA A 103 5.12 3.65 -8.78
C ALA A 103 4.61 4.93 -8.10
N GLU A 104 5.26 5.38 -7.02
CA GLU A 104 4.89 6.61 -6.31
C GLU A 104 5.06 7.85 -7.21
N ASN A 105 6.14 7.91 -8.01
CA ASN A 105 6.37 9.00 -8.97
C ASN A 105 5.37 9.00 -10.14
N SER A 106 4.74 7.86 -10.43
CA SER A 106 3.81 7.68 -11.55
C SER A 106 2.33 7.76 -11.11
N ARG A 107 2.10 8.09 -9.85
CA ARG A 107 0.78 8.16 -9.21
C ARG A 107 -0.07 9.27 -9.82
N ILE A 108 -1.36 9.01 -10.00
CA ILE A 108 -2.30 9.97 -10.61
C ILE A 108 -3.40 10.36 -9.63
N TRP A 109 -4.07 9.37 -9.04
CA TRP A 109 -5.26 9.56 -8.20
C TRP A 109 -5.14 8.84 -6.86
N GLU A 110 -4.16 7.95 -6.74
CA GLU A 110 -3.93 7.17 -5.54
C GLU A 110 -3.37 8.09 -4.42
N PRO A 111 -3.79 7.94 -3.16
CA PRO A 111 -3.26 8.70 -2.03
C PRO A 111 -1.91 8.15 -1.56
N SER A 112 -1.62 6.89 -1.92
CA SER A 112 -0.32 6.23 -1.85
C SER A 112 -0.32 5.00 -2.76
N VAL A 113 0.87 4.50 -3.07
CA VAL A 113 1.10 3.18 -3.66
C VAL A 113 1.63 2.18 -2.64
N CYS A 114 1.97 2.61 -1.42
CA CYS A 114 2.48 1.76 -0.35
C CYS A 114 1.50 1.72 0.82
N PHE A 115 1.25 0.51 1.33
CA PHE A 115 0.25 0.25 2.35
C PHE A 115 0.78 -0.69 3.44
N PHE A 116 0.33 -0.46 4.66
CA PHE A 116 0.45 -1.41 5.77
C PHE A 116 -0.94 -1.96 6.09
N VAL A 117 -1.03 -3.26 6.35
CA VAL A 117 -2.26 -3.92 6.78
C VAL A 117 -2.04 -4.54 8.16
N ASP A 118 -2.91 -4.23 9.11
CA ASP A 118 -2.85 -4.79 10.46
C ASP A 118 -3.46 -6.20 10.53
N ASP A 119 -3.39 -6.83 11.71
CA ASP A 119 -3.88 -8.20 11.91
C ASP A 119 -5.42 -8.30 11.77
N PHE A 120 -6.13 -7.19 11.92
CA PHE A 120 -7.57 -7.09 11.75
C PHE A 120 -7.97 -6.81 10.29
N GLY A 121 -7.01 -6.64 9.39
CA GLY A 121 -7.23 -6.34 7.98
C GLY A 121 -7.47 -4.86 7.72
N ARG A 122 -7.40 -3.99 8.73
CA ARG A 122 -7.43 -2.54 8.50
C ARG A 122 -6.13 -2.14 7.83
N TYR A 123 -6.17 -1.14 6.96
CA TYR A 123 -4.99 -0.69 6.24
C TYR A 123 -4.70 0.77 6.53
N ASP A 124 -3.45 1.17 6.32
CA ASP A 124 -3.04 2.57 6.25
C ASP A 124 -2.06 2.82 5.11
N VAL A 125 -1.95 4.08 4.69
CA VAL A 125 -1.07 4.53 3.60
C VAL A 125 0.28 4.98 4.15
N MET A 126 1.36 4.77 3.41
CA MET A 126 2.69 5.27 3.78
C MET A 126 3.46 5.77 2.57
N THR A 127 4.55 6.51 2.77
CA THR A 127 5.41 6.92 1.66
C THR A 127 6.26 5.74 1.17
N ALA A 128 6.82 5.86 -0.02
CA ALA A 128 7.76 4.88 -0.56
C ALA A 128 9.07 4.79 0.28
N ASP A 129 9.49 5.89 0.92
CA ASP A 129 10.62 5.87 1.88
C ASP A 129 10.26 5.08 3.14
N ASP A 130 9.08 5.34 3.70
CA ASP A 130 8.56 4.63 4.88
C ASP A 130 8.45 3.12 4.61
N PHE A 131 7.99 2.73 3.42
CA PHE A 131 7.93 1.32 3.02
C PHE A 131 9.32 0.68 2.94
N THR A 132 10.32 1.42 2.46
CA THR A 132 11.72 0.98 2.46
C THR A 132 12.20 0.75 3.88
N GLU A 133 11.98 1.71 4.79
CA GLU A 133 12.37 1.59 6.19
C GLU A 133 11.67 0.42 6.89
N LEU A 134 10.39 0.19 6.59
CA LEU A 134 9.62 -0.92 7.14
C LEU A 134 10.23 -2.29 6.82
N ILE A 135 10.66 -2.50 5.58
CA ILE A 135 11.40 -3.71 5.18
C ILE A 135 12.68 -3.86 6.00
N LEU A 136 13.43 -2.77 6.19
CA LEU A 136 14.68 -2.79 6.98
C LEU A 136 14.42 -3.06 8.47
N TYR A 137 13.37 -2.50 9.06
CA TYR A 137 13.02 -2.75 10.45
C TYR A 137 12.58 -4.21 10.66
N ARG A 138 11.77 -4.77 9.74
CA ARG A 138 11.35 -6.18 9.81
C ARG A 138 12.54 -7.13 9.68
N THR A 139 13.44 -6.88 8.74
CA THR A 139 14.65 -7.70 8.55
C THR A 139 15.62 -7.60 9.73
N LEU A 140 15.80 -6.40 10.29
CA LEU A 140 16.59 -6.17 11.50
C LEU A 140 16.01 -6.95 12.70
N ARG A 141 14.70 -6.86 12.94
CA ARG A 141 14.02 -7.55 14.05
C ARG A 141 14.00 -9.08 13.87
N ALA A 142 13.98 -9.56 12.63
CA ALA A 142 14.11 -10.98 12.32
C ALA A 142 15.55 -11.51 12.48
N GLY A 143 16.54 -10.63 12.72
CA GLY A 143 17.96 -11.01 12.80
C GLY A 143 18.60 -11.33 11.45
N ALA A 144 17.90 -11.07 10.34
CA ALA A 144 18.41 -11.25 8.97
C ALA A 144 19.30 -10.08 8.51
N LEU A 145 19.21 -8.95 9.22
CA LEU A 145 20.02 -7.75 9.01
C LEU A 145 20.61 -7.35 10.36
N ASP A 146 21.91 -7.09 10.42
CA ASP A 146 22.55 -6.53 11.62
C ASP A 146 22.56 -4.99 11.58
N THR A 147 23.01 -4.38 12.68
CA THR A 147 23.08 -2.92 12.81
C THR A 147 23.96 -2.28 11.72
N GLN A 148 25.12 -2.88 11.42
CA GLN A 148 26.04 -2.33 10.43
C GLN A 148 25.45 -2.39 9.02
N GLY A 149 24.81 -3.51 8.67
CA GLY A 149 24.09 -3.70 7.42
C GLY A 149 22.94 -2.71 7.28
N PHE A 150 22.15 -2.50 8.34
CA PHE A 150 21.08 -1.50 8.36
C PHE A 150 21.59 -0.09 8.05
N VAL A 151 22.62 0.36 8.79
CA VAL A 151 23.21 1.69 8.62
C VAL A 151 23.83 1.84 7.24
N HIS A 152 24.57 0.82 6.78
CA HIS A 152 25.19 0.81 5.46
C HIS A 152 24.15 0.91 4.34
N TYR A 153 23.07 0.14 4.44
CA TYR A 153 22.00 0.13 3.47
C TYR A 153 21.35 1.52 3.34
N LEU A 154 20.94 2.12 4.46
CA LEU A 154 20.31 3.44 4.44
C LEU A 154 21.23 4.54 3.93
N ASN A 155 22.53 4.46 4.25
CA ASN A 155 23.51 5.40 3.73
C ASN A 155 23.63 5.30 2.20
N GLY A 156 23.63 4.08 1.66
CA GLY A 156 23.61 3.84 0.21
C GLY A 156 22.31 4.32 -0.44
N TYR A 157 21.16 4.02 0.19
CA TYR A 157 19.83 4.41 -0.28
C TYR A 157 19.65 5.93 -0.36
N ALA A 158 19.91 6.63 0.74
CA ALA A 158 19.75 8.08 0.83
C ALA A 158 20.90 8.86 0.16
N ARG A 159 22.00 8.18 -0.21
CA ARG A 159 23.27 8.77 -0.68
C ARG A 159 23.81 9.84 0.27
N ARG A 160 23.61 9.65 1.58
CA ARG A 160 23.98 10.56 2.67
C ARG A 160 24.27 9.75 3.94
N ASN A 161 25.06 10.31 4.86
CA ASN A 161 25.33 9.65 6.14
C ASN A 161 24.19 9.88 7.14
N VAL A 162 23.07 9.21 6.94
CA VAL A 162 21.84 9.33 7.76
C VAL A 162 21.43 8.02 8.44
N GLY A 163 22.03 6.89 8.06
CA GLY A 163 21.66 5.56 8.53
C GLY A 163 21.76 5.41 10.05
N GLN A 164 22.78 6.00 10.68
CA GLN A 164 22.91 5.97 12.14
C GLN A 164 21.78 6.74 12.84
N ILE A 165 21.44 7.93 12.32
CA ILE A 165 20.35 8.76 12.87
C ILE A 165 19.02 8.01 12.80
N VAL A 166 18.74 7.35 11.67
CA VAL A 166 17.53 6.54 11.50
C VAL A 166 17.54 5.32 12.41
N TYR A 167 18.69 4.64 12.53
CA TYR A 167 18.84 3.48 13.42
C TYR A 167 18.62 3.84 14.90
N ASP A 168 19.12 4.98 15.34
CA ASP A 168 18.99 5.45 16.72
C ASP A 168 17.52 5.78 17.05
N ALA A 169 16.76 6.29 16.08
CA ALA A 169 15.33 6.59 16.20
C ALA A 169 14.39 5.41 15.85
N ARG A 170 14.93 4.23 15.54
CA ARG A 170 14.18 3.15 14.88
C ARG A 170 12.93 2.67 15.61
N GLU A 171 12.94 2.61 16.95
CA GLU A 171 11.81 2.05 17.69
C GLU A 171 10.57 2.95 17.60
N GLU A 172 10.78 4.27 17.72
CA GLU A 172 9.72 5.27 17.53
C GLU A 172 9.24 5.26 16.07
N ARG A 173 10.17 5.29 15.11
CA ARG A 173 9.85 5.28 13.68
C ARG A 173 9.05 4.03 13.32
N PHE A 174 9.53 2.85 13.70
CA PHE A 174 8.85 1.59 13.46
C PHE A 174 7.47 1.56 14.11
N GLY A 175 7.34 2.02 15.36
CA GLY A 175 6.06 2.13 16.05
C GLY A 175 5.05 2.98 15.29
N ASN A 176 5.49 4.07 14.67
CA ASN A 176 4.62 4.93 13.85
C ASN A 176 4.22 4.28 12.51
N LEU A 177 5.06 3.40 11.94
CA LEU A 177 4.79 2.75 10.66
C LEU A 177 3.79 1.59 10.75
N ILE A 178 3.69 0.93 11.92
CA ILE A 178 2.84 -0.25 12.11
C ILE A 178 1.49 0.05 12.78
N VAL A 179 1.08 1.32 12.79
CA VAL A 179 -0.19 1.77 13.36
C VAL A 179 -1.11 2.21 12.23
N VAL A 180 -2.33 1.66 12.23
CA VAL A 180 -3.39 2.17 11.36
C VAL A 180 -3.93 3.46 11.97
N ARG A 181 -3.62 4.61 11.34
CA ARG A 181 -4.08 5.92 11.82
C ARG A 181 -5.58 6.10 11.60
N GLU A 182 -6.28 6.48 12.65
CA GLU A 182 -7.64 6.99 12.56
C GLU A 182 -7.60 8.43 12.02
N LEU A 183 -8.17 8.64 10.84
CA LEU A 183 -8.23 9.95 10.21
C LEU A 183 -9.63 10.54 10.42
N GLN A 184 -9.74 11.56 11.25
CA GLN A 184 -11.00 12.24 11.51
C GLN A 184 -11.63 12.75 10.19
N GLY A 185 -12.90 12.41 9.97
CA GLY A 185 -13.67 12.82 8.78
C GLY A 185 -13.38 12.03 7.50
N VAL A 186 -12.42 11.09 7.52
CA VAL A 186 -12.16 10.18 6.41
C VAL A 186 -12.99 8.92 6.61
N TYR A 187 -13.89 8.64 5.67
CA TYR A 187 -14.61 7.38 5.66
C TYR A 187 -13.64 6.27 5.27
N ARG A 188 -13.60 5.20 6.06
CA ARG A 188 -12.95 3.93 5.68
C ARG A 188 -13.95 2.81 5.83
N LYS A 189 -14.10 2.01 4.78
CA LYS A 189 -14.93 0.83 4.82
C LYS A 189 -14.26 -0.20 5.72
N GLU A 190 -15.06 -0.86 6.55
CA GLU A 190 -14.59 -1.80 7.57
C GLU A 190 -14.24 -3.18 6.96
N PRO A 191 -13.22 -3.89 7.48
CA PRO A 191 -12.89 -5.24 7.03
C PRO A 191 -14.09 -6.19 7.07
N GLY A 192 -14.33 -6.91 5.98
CA GLY A 192 -15.41 -7.89 5.85
C GLY A 192 -16.79 -7.31 5.55
N SER A 193 -16.91 -5.98 5.39
CA SER A 193 -18.18 -5.34 5.04
C SER A 193 -18.63 -5.69 3.60
N GLN A 194 -19.84 -6.24 3.49
CA GLN A 194 -20.43 -6.63 2.22
C GLN A 194 -21.30 -5.51 1.62
N PRO A 195 -21.45 -5.45 0.28
CA PRO A 195 -20.76 -6.28 -0.70
C PRO A 195 -19.31 -5.81 -0.95
N TRP A 196 -18.44 -6.73 -1.38
CA TRP A 196 -17.07 -6.41 -1.83
C TRP A 196 -17.08 -5.80 -3.23
N THR A 197 -17.25 -4.49 -3.29
CA THR A 197 -17.28 -3.70 -4.53
C THR A 197 -16.52 -2.39 -4.35
N SER A 198 -15.88 -1.96 -5.44
CA SER A 198 -15.11 -0.73 -5.59
C SER A 198 -16.00 0.51 -5.58
N GLY A 199 -17.27 0.37 -5.94
CA GLY A 199 -18.23 1.47 -6.07
C GLY A 199 -19.45 1.29 -5.18
N PRO A 200 -20.33 2.30 -5.11
CA PRO A 200 -21.56 2.20 -4.34
C PRO A 200 -22.50 1.15 -4.95
N VAL A 201 -23.22 0.43 -4.08
CA VAL A 201 -24.27 -0.53 -4.49
C VAL A 201 -25.53 0.21 -4.94
N ASP A 202 -25.73 1.41 -4.42
CA ASP A 202 -26.77 2.36 -4.79
C ASP A 202 -26.11 3.71 -5.10
N PRO A 203 -26.21 4.24 -6.34
CA PRO A 203 -25.65 5.54 -6.71
C PRO A 203 -26.07 6.69 -5.78
N GLY A 204 -27.19 6.57 -5.07
CA GLY A 204 -27.69 7.56 -4.11
C GLY A 204 -26.96 7.60 -2.75
N LEU A 205 -26.07 6.66 -2.45
CA LEU A 205 -25.27 6.67 -1.20
C LEU A 205 -24.04 7.58 -1.27
N LEU A 206 -23.77 8.15 -2.45
CA LEU A 206 -22.67 9.07 -2.71
C LEU A 206 -23.12 10.53 -2.89
N SER A 207 -24.39 10.83 -2.61
CA SER A 207 -24.99 12.18 -2.65
C SER A 207 -25.20 12.75 -1.26
#